data_AF-A0A0F9FK70-F1
#
_entry.id   AF-A0A0F9FK70-F1
#
_cell.length_a   1.000
_cell.length_b   1.000
_cell.length_c   1.000
_cell.angle_alpha   90.00
_cell.angle_beta   90.00
_cell.angle_gamma   90.00
#
_symmetry.space_group_name_H-M   'P 1'
#
loop_
_entity.id
_entity.type
_entity.pdbx_description
1 polymer ?
#
loop_
_entity_poly.entity_id
_entity_poly.type
_entity_poly.pdbx_seq_one_letter_code
_entity_poly.pdbx_strand_id
1 'polypeptide(L)'
;MKTQLLPLLTALALLFPSASSAKGLDLQDLKLLPGFRISLYSDGLDLNGPRFMGYSPDGVLYVTLTRSGKVVALPDLDHDGMADNAVTAVSGLDRPHGIAFHKGYAYIAETGSVSRFRVDRKSHRFLEKEVIVPDLPEKGGGHLTRTIAFGPDGKMYVSVGSSCNVCEERNRRRAAILRFDPDGTNPEIHAEGLR
;
A
#
# COMPACT_ATOMS: atom_id res chain seq x y z
N MET A 1 58.23 35.44 -17.70
CA MET A 1 57.16 36.27 -17.14
C MET A 1 55.91 35.41 -17.03
N LYS A 2 55.56 34.97 -15.80
CA LYS A 2 54.36 34.16 -15.52
C LYS A 2 53.34 35.08 -14.86
N THR A 3 52.15 35.21 -15.44
CA THR A 3 51.00 35.89 -14.83
C THR A 3 49.86 34.89 -14.78
N GLN A 4 49.58 34.36 -13.58
CA GLN A 4 48.36 33.58 -13.31
C GLN A 4 47.30 34.54 -12.77
N LEU A 5 46.14 34.58 -13.43
CA LEU A 5 44.93 35.22 -12.94
C LEU A 5 44.00 34.12 -12.41
N LEU A 6 43.70 34.17 -11.12
CA LEU A 6 42.63 33.37 -10.48
C LEU A 6 41.34 34.22 -10.51
N PRO A 7 40.21 33.75 -11.08
CA PRO A 7 38.95 34.43 -10.86
C PRO A 7 38.30 33.96 -9.56
N LEU A 8 37.84 34.95 -8.80
CA LEU A 8 37.13 34.88 -7.55
C LEU A 8 35.76 34.19 -7.75
N LEU A 9 35.53 33.00 -7.17
CA LEU A 9 34.20 32.40 -7.13
C LEU A 9 33.35 33.11 -6.07
N THR A 10 32.32 33.82 -6.50
CA THR A 10 31.27 34.38 -5.63
C THR A 10 30.25 33.27 -5.35
N ALA A 11 30.20 32.77 -4.10
CA ALA A 11 29.17 31.83 -3.69
C ALA A 11 27.86 32.58 -3.41
N LEU A 12 26.88 32.44 -4.32
CA LEU A 12 25.53 32.92 -4.11
C LEU A 12 24.79 31.93 -3.20
N ALA A 13 24.61 32.29 -1.92
CA ALA A 13 23.81 31.51 -0.99
C ALA A 13 22.32 31.60 -1.38
N LEU A 14 21.79 30.56 -2.02
CA LEU A 14 20.36 30.39 -2.26
C LEU A 14 19.68 30.10 -0.90
N LEU A 15 19.02 31.12 -0.35
CA LEU A 15 18.08 30.96 0.76
C LEU A 15 16.86 30.19 0.25
N PHE A 16 16.81 28.89 0.51
CA PHE A 16 15.59 28.11 0.33
C PHE A 16 14.58 28.52 1.41
N PRO A 17 13.35 28.90 1.06
CA PRO A 17 12.31 29.12 2.05
C PRO A 17 12.04 27.80 2.76
N SER A 18 12.17 27.80 4.09
CA SER A 18 11.78 26.68 4.94
C SER A 18 10.32 26.33 4.65
N ALA A 19 10.09 25.09 4.21
CA ALA A 19 8.74 24.57 4.05
C ALA A 19 8.00 24.71 5.39
N SER A 20 6.86 25.38 5.37
CA SER A 20 5.96 25.46 6.51
C SER A 20 5.59 24.04 6.92
N SER A 21 6.03 23.60 8.10
CA SER A 21 5.51 22.37 8.69
C SER A 21 3.98 22.48 8.74
N ALA A 22 3.29 21.49 8.18
CA ALA A 22 1.87 21.35 8.40
C ALA A 22 1.63 21.38 9.92
N LYS A 23 0.71 22.23 10.40
CA LYS A 23 0.29 22.18 11.81
C LYS A 23 -0.07 20.72 12.12
N GLY A 24 0.70 20.10 13.03
CA GLY A 24 0.48 18.72 13.45
C GLY A 24 -0.95 18.54 13.94
N LEU A 25 -1.52 17.37 13.67
CA LEU A 25 -2.83 16.97 14.19
C LEU A 25 -2.80 17.02 15.73
N ASP A 26 -3.65 17.84 16.36
CA ASP A 26 -3.82 17.79 17.81
C ASP A 26 -4.79 16.65 18.16
N LEU A 27 -4.25 15.57 18.73
CA LEU A 27 -5.04 14.41 19.12
C LEU A 27 -6.07 14.74 20.22
N GLN A 28 -5.90 15.84 20.96
CA GLN A 28 -6.82 16.26 22.01
C GLN A 28 -8.19 16.70 21.49
N ASP A 29 -8.28 17.06 20.20
CA ASP A 29 -9.54 17.42 19.56
C ASP A 29 -10.41 16.20 19.21
N LEU A 30 -9.87 14.97 19.34
CA LEU A 30 -10.56 13.74 19.00
C LEU A 30 -11.32 13.18 20.21
N LYS A 31 -12.62 12.94 20.04
CA LYS A 31 -13.46 12.29 21.06
C LYS A 31 -13.40 10.78 20.89
N LEU A 32 -12.88 10.09 21.90
CA LEU A 32 -12.81 8.63 21.93
C LEU A 32 -13.92 8.04 22.83
N LEU A 33 -14.38 6.85 22.47
CA LEU A 33 -15.23 6.05 23.35
C LEU A 33 -14.42 5.51 24.54
N PRO A 34 -15.05 5.22 25.69
CA PRO A 34 -14.37 4.57 26.81
C PRO A 34 -13.65 3.29 26.39
N GLY A 35 -12.40 3.13 26.83
CA GLY A 35 -11.55 1.97 26.52
C GLY A 35 -10.69 2.11 25.26
N PHE A 36 -10.85 3.17 24.46
CA PHE A 36 -10.03 3.43 23.28
C PHE A 36 -8.89 4.40 23.61
N ARG A 37 -7.75 4.21 22.92
CA ARG A 37 -6.62 5.13 22.88
C ARG A 37 -6.25 5.41 21.43
N ILE A 38 -5.70 6.59 21.18
CA ILE A 38 -5.14 6.97 19.89
C ILE A 38 -3.73 7.52 20.12
N SER A 39 -2.81 7.15 19.24
CA SER A 39 -1.47 7.70 19.13
C SER A 39 -1.14 7.90 17.67
N LEU A 40 -0.19 8.80 17.41
CA LEU A 40 0.38 8.95 16.08
C LEU A 40 1.33 7.77 15.84
N TYR A 41 1.11 7.00 14.77
CA TYR A 41 2.03 5.92 14.40
C TYR A 41 3.14 6.40 13.46
N SER A 42 2.83 7.34 12.57
CA SER A 42 3.77 7.88 11.61
C SER A 42 3.31 9.25 11.15
N ASP A 43 4.22 10.23 11.19
CA ASP A 43 4.09 11.54 10.57
C ASP A 43 5.37 11.94 9.84
N GLY A 44 5.31 13.02 9.05
CA GLY A 44 6.46 13.53 8.30
C GLY A 44 6.98 12.61 7.17
N LEU A 45 6.54 11.36 7.11
CA LEU A 45 6.83 10.43 6.02
C LEU A 45 5.88 10.73 4.85
N ASP A 46 6.43 10.89 3.64
CA ASP A 46 5.66 11.17 2.41
C ASP A 46 4.81 9.96 1.99
N LEU A 47 3.73 9.73 2.72
CA LEU A 47 2.71 8.74 2.46
C LEU A 47 1.61 9.40 1.62
N ASN A 48 1.88 9.59 0.33
CA ASN A 48 0.89 10.16 -0.58
C ASN A 48 -0.22 9.15 -0.92
N GLY A 49 -1.32 9.26 -0.18
CA GLY A 49 -2.56 8.51 -0.38
C GLY A 49 -2.52 7.08 0.16
N PRO A 50 -2.29 6.88 1.48
CA PRO A 50 -2.44 5.58 2.12
C PRO A 50 -3.89 5.11 2.00
N ARG A 51 -4.08 3.82 1.68
CA ARG A 51 -5.41 3.26 1.44
C ARG A 51 -5.69 1.95 2.16
N PHE A 52 -4.69 1.10 2.31
CA PHE A 52 -4.81 -0.15 3.05
C PHE A 52 -3.50 -0.45 3.78
N MET A 53 -3.56 -1.36 4.75
CA MET A 53 -2.39 -1.75 5.52
C MET A 53 -2.49 -3.21 5.98
N GLY A 54 -1.34 -3.81 6.27
CA GLY A 54 -1.25 -5.16 6.80
C GLY A 54 0.09 -5.38 7.51
N TYR A 55 0.06 -6.13 8.60
CA TYR A 55 1.26 -6.51 9.32
C TYR A 55 1.92 -7.72 8.68
N SER A 56 3.24 -7.66 8.51
CA SER A 56 4.03 -8.85 8.23
C SER A 56 4.05 -9.79 9.45
N PRO A 57 4.40 -11.08 9.27
CA PRO A 57 4.49 -12.02 10.40
C PRO A 57 5.50 -11.62 11.49
N ASP A 58 6.43 -10.73 11.18
CA ASP A 58 7.41 -10.17 12.13
C ASP A 58 7.03 -8.78 12.67
N GLY A 59 5.77 -8.36 12.48
CA GLY A 59 5.21 -7.20 13.16
C GLY A 59 5.44 -5.85 12.49
N VAL A 60 6.05 -5.81 11.31
CA VAL A 60 6.24 -4.56 10.56
C VAL A 60 4.95 -4.19 9.84
N LEU A 61 4.52 -2.93 9.96
CA LEU A 61 3.35 -2.43 9.25
C LEU A 61 3.71 -2.09 7.80
N TYR A 62 2.97 -2.63 6.85
CA TYR A 62 3.08 -2.26 5.45
C TYR A 62 1.82 -1.53 5.00
N VAL A 63 1.99 -0.42 4.29
CA VAL A 63 0.91 0.47 3.84
C VAL A 63 0.94 0.57 2.32
N THR A 64 -0.21 0.35 1.67
CA THR A 64 -0.36 0.56 0.24
C THR A 64 -0.70 2.01 -0.06
N LEU A 65 0.05 2.60 -0.99
CA LEU A 65 -0.11 3.97 -1.48
C LEU A 65 -0.70 3.92 -2.90
N THR A 66 -2.02 3.79 -3.00
CA THR A 66 -2.70 3.51 -4.28
C THR A 66 -2.37 4.54 -5.37
N ARG A 67 -2.37 5.83 -5.04
CA ARG A 67 -2.09 6.90 -6.03
C ARG A 67 -0.64 6.90 -6.49
N SER A 68 0.27 6.52 -5.60
CA SER A 68 1.71 6.54 -5.87
C SER A 68 2.22 5.24 -6.49
N GLY A 69 1.40 4.19 -6.55
CA GLY A 69 1.81 2.88 -7.08
C GLY A 69 2.87 2.19 -6.22
N LYS A 70 2.82 2.38 -4.89
CA LYS A 70 3.85 1.91 -3.96
C LYS A 70 3.27 1.12 -2.80
N VAL A 71 4.12 0.32 -2.17
CA VAL A 71 3.94 -0.17 -0.80
C VAL A 71 5.12 0.35 0.03
N VAL A 72 4.82 0.87 1.22
CA VAL A 72 5.82 1.38 2.17
C VAL A 72 5.77 0.52 3.43
N ALA A 73 6.92 0.08 3.90
CA ALA A 73 7.11 -0.53 5.22
C ALA A 73 7.41 0.55 6.25
N LEU A 74 6.84 0.41 7.43
CA LEU A 74 6.97 1.31 8.57
C LEU A 74 7.41 0.47 9.78
N PRO A 75 8.70 0.14 9.92
CA PRO A 75 9.19 -0.59 11.08
C PRO A 75 9.22 0.30 12.32
N ASP A 76 8.89 -0.32 13.45
CA ASP A 76 9.01 0.20 14.81
C ASP A 76 10.06 -0.69 15.51
N LEU A 77 11.31 -0.24 15.48
CA LEU A 77 12.52 -0.97 15.88
C LEU A 77 12.78 -0.86 17.38
N ASP A 78 12.34 0.21 18.03
CA ASP A 78 12.46 0.40 19.47
C ASP A 78 11.21 0.01 20.27
N HIS A 79 10.13 -0.34 19.56
CA HIS A 79 8.85 -0.81 20.09
C HIS A 79 8.12 0.24 20.95
N ASP A 80 8.28 1.52 20.62
CA ASP A 80 7.61 2.63 21.29
C ASP A 80 6.19 2.89 20.76
N GLY A 81 5.79 2.21 19.68
CA GLY A 81 4.49 2.37 19.03
C GLY A 81 4.47 3.45 17.95
N MET A 82 5.63 3.93 17.50
CA MET A 82 5.83 4.81 16.34
C MET A 82 6.78 4.18 15.33
N ALA A 83 6.62 4.53 14.05
CA ALA A 83 7.52 4.09 13.01
C ALA A 83 8.80 4.93 12.99
N ASP A 84 9.96 4.29 13.06
CA ASP A 84 11.27 4.96 13.02
C ASP A 84 11.60 5.52 11.65
N ASN A 85 11.14 4.85 10.59
CA ASN A 85 11.39 5.25 9.22
C ASN A 85 10.33 4.72 8.25
N ALA A 86 10.43 5.16 6.99
CA ALA A 86 9.67 4.63 5.87
C ALA A 86 10.60 4.00 4.85
N VAL A 87 10.36 2.73 4.52
CA VAL A 87 11.07 2.02 3.45
C VAL A 87 10.10 1.77 2.31
N THR A 88 10.42 2.25 1.10
CA THR A 88 9.66 1.83 -0.10
C THR A 88 9.93 0.34 -0.35
N ALA A 89 8.96 -0.50 0.01
CA ALA A 89 9.06 -1.94 -0.14
C ALA A 89 9.01 -2.36 -1.61
N VAL A 90 8.13 -1.72 -2.39
CA VAL A 90 8.00 -1.87 -3.84
C VAL A 90 7.36 -0.62 -4.45
N SER A 91 7.64 -0.37 -5.73
CA SER A 91 7.07 0.71 -6.53
C SER A 91 6.71 0.23 -7.93
N GLY A 92 5.99 1.05 -8.70
CA GLY A 92 5.60 0.72 -10.08
C GLY A 92 4.43 -0.26 -10.17
N LEU A 93 3.60 -0.30 -9.12
CA LEU A 93 2.38 -1.10 -9.09
C LEU A 93 1.20 -0.31 -9.69
N ASP A 94 0.27 -1.02 -10.34
CA ASP A 94 -0.95 -0.43 -10.84
C ASP A 94 -1.99 -0.33 -9.71
N ARG A 95 -2.05 0.86 -9.11
CA ARG A 95 -3.05 1.23 -8.10
C ARG A 95 -3.20 0.15 -7.01
N PRO A 96 -2.11 -0.21 -6.31
CA PRO A 96 -2.15 -1.24 -5.28
C PRO A 96 -3.14 -0.84 -4.19
N HIS A 97 -3.95 -1.78 -3.73
CA HIS A 97 -4.92 -1.53 -2.67
C HIS A 97 -4.78 -2.56 -1.56
N GLY A 98 -5.34 -3.76 -1.70
CA GLY A 98 -5.27 -4.78 -0.68
C GLY A 98 -3.85 -5.33 -0.51
N ILE A 99 -3.46 -5.59 0.73
CA ILE A 99 -2.23 -6.29 1.11
C ILE A 99 -2.55 -7.38 2.11
N ALA A 100 -1.97 -8.58 1.93
CA ALA A 100 -2.05 -9.67 2.89
C ALA A 100 -0.72 -10.45 2.92
N PHE A 101 -0.36 -10.97 4.07
CA PHE A 101 0.81 -11.85 4.21
C PHE A 101 0.35 -13.29 4.40
N HIS A 102 0.93 -14.22 3.64
CA HIS A 102 0.62 -15.63 3.76
C HIS A 102 1.81 -16.50 3.38
N LYS A 103 2.18 -17.44 4.27
CA LYS A 103 3.26 -18.43 4.06
C LYS A 103 4.54 -17.86 3.45
N GLY A 104 5.02 -16.73 3.98
CA GLY A 104 6.29 -16.10 3.57
C GLY A 104 6.22 -15.17 2.36
N TYR A 105 5.03 -14.95 1.81
CA TYR A 105 4.80 -14.00 0.71
C TYR A 105 3.93 -12.82 1.17
N ALA A 106 4.21 -11.65 0.60
CA ALA A 106 3.29 -10.52 0.58
C ALA A 106 2.47 -10.57 -0.72
N TYR A 107 1.15 -10.52 -0.60
CA TYR A 107 0.21 -10.50 -1.71
C TYR A 107 -0.37 -9.10 -1.86
N ILE A 108 -0.28 -8.53 -3.05
CA ILE A 108 -0.79 -7.21 -3.37
C ILE A 108 -1.88 -7.33 -4.43
N ALA A 109 -3.06 -6.86 -4.09
CA ALA A 109 -4.16 -6.75 -5.03
C ALA A 109 -4.11 -5.38 -5.73
N GLU A 110 -3.77 -5.41 -7.02
CA GLU A 110 -3.79 -4.31 -7.97
C GLU A 110 -5.15 -4.26 -8.69
N THR A 111 -5.43 -3.22 -9.47
CA THR A 111 -6.76 -3.06 -10.11
C THR A 111 -7.13 -4.26 -10.99
N GLY A 112 -6.17 -4.67 -11.83
CA GLY A 112 -6.33 -5.73 -12.83
C GLY A 112 -5.66 -7.05 -12.48
N SER A 113 -5.01 -7.18 -11.32
CA SER A 113 -4.27 -8.40 -10.99
C SER A 113 -4.02 -8.59 -9.50
N VAL A 114 -3.59 -9.80 -9.14
CA VAL A 114 -2.92 -10.06 -7.85
C VAL A 114 -1.50 -10.51 -8.13
N SER A 115 -0.56 -9.86 -7.44
CA SER A 115 0.85 -10.21 -7.47
C SER A 115 1.31 -10.65 -6.08
N ARG A 116 2.25 -11.59 -6.00
CA ARG A 116 2.93 -11.95 -4.75
C ARG A 116 4.43 -11.66 -4.83
N PHE A 117 5.02 -11.45 -3.67
CA PHE A 117 6.42 -11.10 -3.51
C PHE A 117 7.02 -11.85 -2.33
N ARG A 118 8.27 -12.29 -2.47
CA ARG A 118 9.09 -12.63 -1.30
C ARG A 118 9.48 -11.36 -0.57
N VAL A 119 9.56 -11.42 0.76
CA VAL A 119 9.94 -10.29 1.61
C VAL A 119 11.37 -10.50 2.10
N ASP A 120 12.26 -9.54 1.81
CA ASP A 120 13.54 -9.46 2.51
C ASP A 120 13.33 -8.79 3.86
N ARG A 121 13.39 -9.59 4.92
CA ARG A 121 13.15 -9.16 6.30
C ARG A 121 14.20 -8.17 6.83
N LYS A 122 15.41 -8.17 6.27
CA LYS A 122 16.47 -7.26 6.71
C LYS A 122 16.29 -5.86 6.17
N SER A 123 15.88 -5.76 4.91
CA SER A 123 15.68 -4.47 4.24
C SER A 123 14.22 -4.02 4.23
N HIS A 124 13.29 -4.86 4.67
CA HIS A 124 11.84 -4.69 4.56
C HIS A 124 11.32 -4.54 3.11
N ARG A 125 12.16 -4.85 2.12
CA ARG A 125 11.82 -4.74 0.70
C ARG A 125 11.15 -5.99 0.17
N PHE A 126 10.30 -5.80 -0.81
CA PHE A 126 9.80 -6.89 -1.63
C PHE A 126 10.81 -7.19 -2.72
N LEU A 127 10.98 -8.48 -3.01
CA LEU A 127 11.89 -8.97 -4.04
C LEU A 127 11.13 -9.10 -5.37
N GLU A 128 11.28 -10.24 -6.04
CA GLU A 128 10.69 -10.52 -7.34
C GLU A 128 9.15 -10.46 -7.30
N LYS A 129 8.58 -9.77 -8.31
CA LYS A 129 7.14 -9.72 -8.57
C LYS A 129 6.71 -10.97 -9.33
N GLU A 130 5.80 -11.73 -8.77
CA GLU A 130 5.12 -12.83 -9.47
C GLU A 130 3.64 -12.50 -9.60
N VAL A 131 3.14 -12.34 -10.83
CA VAL A 131 1.70 -12.14 -11.07
C VAL A 131 1.03 -13.51 -11.04
N ILE A 132 0.16 -13.73 -10.06
CA ILE A 132 -0.49 -15.03 -9.81
C ILE A 132 -1.94 -15.08 -10.28
N VAL A 133 -2.62 -13.93 -10.29
CA VAL A 133 -3.97 -13.78 -10.87
C VAL A 133 -3.88 -12.69 -11.93
N PRO A 134 -3.65 -13.05 -13.20
CA PRO A 134 -3.81 -12.12 -14.29
C PRO A 134 -5.32 -11.89 -14.55
N ASP A 135 -5.66 -10.73 -15.09
CA ASP A 135 -6.98 -10.45 -15.67
C ASP A 135 -8.17 -10.40 -14.69
N LEU A 136 -8.01 -9.70 -13.57
CA LEU A 136 -9.14 -9.21 -12.80
C LEU A 136 -9.92 -8.15 -13.60
N PRO A 137 -11.26 -8.11 -13.51
CA PRO A 137 -12.05 -7.10 -14.20
C PRO A 137 -11.71 -5.68 -13.75
N GLU A 138 -11.13 -4.89 -14.65
CA GLU A 138 -10.73 -3.50 -14.38
C GLU A 138 -11.54 -2.46 -15.17
N LYS A 139 -12.04 -2.83 -16.36
CA LYS A 139 -12.79 -1.92 -17.25
C LYS A 139 -14.19 -1.64 -16.69
N GLY A 140 -14.70 -0.43 -16.94
CA GLY A 140 -16.12 -0.14 -16.77
C GLY A 140 -16.53 0.85 -15.67
N GLY A 141 -15.61 1.55 -14.99
CA GLY A 141 -15.95 2.69 -14.12
C GLY A 141 -15.01 2.86 -12.92
N GLY A 142 -15.49 3.45 -11.83
CA GLY A 142 -14.66 4.02 -10.76
C GLY A 142 -14.24 3.07 -9.61
N HIS A 143 -14.89 1.91 -9.44
CA HIS A 143 -14.62 1.03 -8.28
C HIS A 143 -13.49 0.04 -8.58
N LEU A 144 -12.27 0.57 -8.46
CA LEU A 144 -11.04 -0.06 -8.92
C LEU A 144 -10.20 -0.61 -7.77
N THR A 145 -10.63 -0.42 -6.52
CA THR A 145 -9.99 -1.00 -5.33
C THR A 145 -10.26 -2.49 -5.23
N ARG A 146 -9.27 -3.25 -4.75
CA ARG A 146 -9.37 -4.68 -4.45
C ARG A 146 -8.93 -4.92 -3.02
N THR A 147 -9.73 -5.59 -2.20
CA THR A 147 -9.26 -6.11 -0.90
C THR A 147 -8.86 -7.56 -1.06
N ILE A 148 -7.91 -8.01 -0.24
CA ILE A 148 -7.40 -9.38 -0.26
C ILE A 148 -7.28 -9.91 1.16
N ALA A 149 -7.68 -11.15 1.38
CA ALA A 149 -7.53 -11.85 2.66
C ALA A 149 -7.34 -13.35 2.43
N PHE A 150 -6.77 -14.04 3.42
CA PHE A 150 -6.73 -15.49 3.44
C PHE A 150 -7.71 -16.02 4.48
N GLY A 151 -8.56 -16.97 4.06
CA GLY A 151 -9.52 -17.63 4.94
C GLY A 151 -8.89 -18.74 5.78
N PRO A 152 -9.62 -19.25 6.79
CA PRO A 152 -9.18 -20.38 7.60
C PRO A 152 -9.09 -21.70 6.80
N ASP A 153 -9.71 -21.76 5.63
CA ASP A 153 -9.60 -22.83 4.64
C ASP A 153 -8.30 -22.77 3.81
N GLY A 154 -7.45 -21.78 4.05
CA GLY A 154 -6.21 -21.56 3.33
C GLY A 154 -6.39 -20.99 1.93
N LYS A 155 -7.60 -20.56 1.55
CA LYS A 155 -7.89 -19.96 0.25
C LYS A 155 -7.67 -18.45 0.29
N MET A 156 -7.35 -17.89 -0.87
CA MET A 156 -7.20 -16.45 -1.09
C MET A 156 -8.52 -15.87 -1.58
N TYR A 157 -9.01 -14.82 -0.91
CA TYR A 157 -10.25 -14.13 -1.22
C TYR A 157 -9.93 -12.71 -1.70
N VAL A 158 -10.45 -12.34 -2.88
CA VAL A 158 -10.20 -11.05 -3.51
C VAL A 158 -11.52 -10.39 -3.85
N SER A 159 -11.77 -9.19 -3.32
CA SER A 159 -12.95 -8.41 -3.70
C SER A 159 -12.71 -7.69 -5.02
N VAL A 160 -13.74 -7.68 -5.87
CA VAL A 160 -13.78 -6.91 -7.11
C VAL A 160 -15.02 -6.03 -7.08
N GLY A 161 -14.80 -4.72 -6.99
CA GLY A 161 -15.88 -3.72 -6.97
C GLY A 161 -16.70 -3.76 -8.26
N SER A 162 -17.93 -3.25 -8.20
CA SER A 162 -18.80 -3.08 -9.37
C SER A 162 -18.17 -2.20 -10.45
N SER A 163 -18.64 -2.29 -11.69
CA SER A 163 -18.26 -1.36 -12.74
C SER A 163 -18.90 0.00 -12.51
N CYS A 164 -20.12 0.06 -11.96
CA CYS A 164 -20.78 1.34 -11.66
C CYS A 164 -21.71 1.29 -10.43
N ASN A 165 -22.39 2.41 -10.15
CA ASN A 165 -23.25 2.57 -8.97
C ASN A 165 -24.62 1.85 -9.08
N VAL A 166 -25.22 1.81 -10.27
CA VAL A 166 -26.63 1.41 -10.46
C VAL A 166 -26.83 0.26 -11.46
N CYS A 167 -25.88 0.04 -12.36
CA CYS A 167 -25.97 -0.92 -13.46
C CYS A 167 -26.00 -2.38 -12.99
N GLU A 168 -26.51 -3.21 -13.90
CA GLU A 168 -26.31 -4.65 -13.85
C GLU A 168 -24.98 -5.00 -14.51
N GLU A 169 -24.18 -5.80 -13.81
CA GLU A 169 -22.87 -6.19 -14.28
C GLU A 169 -22.95 -7.17 -15.45
N ARG A 170 -22.22 -6.87 -16.52
CA ARG A 170 -22.05 -7.81 -17.65
C ARG A 170 -21.03 -8.91 -17.37
N ASN A 171 -20.12 -8.66 -16.43
CA ASN A 171 -19.12 -9.62 -16.00
C ASN A 171 -19.41 -10.01 -14.56
N ARG A 172 -19.79 -11.27 -14.33
CA ARG A 172 -20.10 -11.81 -13.01
C ARG A 172 -18.96 -11.73 -11.99
N ARG A 173 -17.72 -11.54 -12.46
CA ARG A 173 -16.57 -11.30 -11.58
C ARG A 173 -16.50 -9.85 -11.05
N ARG A 174 -17.39 -8.96 -11.46
CA ARG A 174 -17.61 -7.62 -10.86
C ARG A 174 -18.63 -7.73 -9.74
N ALA A 175 -18.59 -6.79 -8.79
CA ALA A 175 -19.48 -6.81 -7.63
C ALA A 175 -19.41 -8.14 -6.86
N ALA A 176 -18.22 -8.73 -6.76
CA ALA A 176 -18.04 -10.10 -6.32
C ALA A 176 -16.84 -10.27 -5.39
N ILE A 177 -16.87 -11.34 -4.59
CA ILE A 177 -15.71 -11.89 -3.90
C ILE A 177 -15.27 -13.13 -4.69
N LEU A 178 -14.08 -13.07 -5.24
CA LEU A 178 -13.44 -14.19 -5.92
C LEU A 178 -12.60 -14.99 -4.92
N ARG A 179 -12.56 -16.30 -5.08
CA ARG A 179 -11.75 -17.23 -4.29
C ARG A 179 -10.78 -17.97 -5.19
N PHE A 180 -9.55 -18.16 -4.70
CA PHE A 180 -8.47 -18.86 -5.40
C PHE A 180 -7.67 -19.71 -4.42
N ASP A 181 -6.87 -20.63 -4.94
CA ASP A 181 -5.71 -21.14 -4.20
C ASP A 181 -4.64 -20.04 -4.01
N PRO A 182 -3.71 -20.19 -3.04
CA PRO A 182 -2.66 -19.19 -2.78
C PRO A 182 -1.73 -18.91 -3.96
N ASP A 183 -1.67 -19.77 -4.97
CA ASP A 183 -0.92 -19.56 -6.21
C ASP A 183 -1.74 -18.92 -7.33
N GLY A 184 -2.99 -18.51 -7.03
CA GLY A 184 -3.91 -17.90 -7.98
C GLY A 184 -4.69 -18.90 -8.84
N THR A 185 -4.49 -20.21 -8.65
CA THR A 185 -5.24 -21.24 -9.40
C THR A 185 -6.64 -21.47 -8.82
N ASN A 186 -7.44 -22.28 -9.52
CA ASN A 186 -8.80 -22.69 -9.14
C ASN A 186 -9.73 -21.51 -8.81
N PRO A 187 -9.95 -20.58 -9.76
CA PRO A 187 -10.79 -19.42 -9.55
C PRO A 187 -12.26 -19.81 -9.36
N GLU A 188 -12.90 -19.21 -8.37
CA GLU A 188 -14.32 -19.39 -8.07
C GLU A 188 -14.95 -18.06 -7.66
N ILE A 189 -16.23 -17.88 -7.98
CA ILE A 189 -17.02 -16.78 -7.42
C ILE A 189 -17.61 -17.26 -6.10
N HIS A 190 -17.11 -16.71 -4.99
CA HIS A 190 -17.55 -17.09 -3.65
C HIS A 190 -18.83 -16.35 -3.23
N ALA A 191 -18.96 -15.09 -3.61
CA ALA A 191 -20.14 -14.27 -3.35
C ALA A 191 -20.31 -13.20 -4.45
N GLU A 192 -21.54 -12.77 -4.70
CA GLU A 192 -21.92 -11.73 -5.67
C GLU A 192 -22.87 -10.70 -5.02
N GLY A 193 -22.98 -9.52 -5.62
CA GLY A 193 -23.91 -8.47 -5.20
C GLY A 193 -23.29 -7.32 -4.38
N LEU A 194 -21.95 -7.21 -4.34
CA LEU A 194 -21.26 -6.09 -3.68
C LEU A 194 -21.58 -4.76 -4.40
N ARG A 195 -21.67 -3.64 -3.66
CA ARG A 195 -21.74 -2.28 -4.21
C ARG A 195 -20.89 -1.30 -3.43
#